data_AF-A0A2E9NP83-F1
#
_entry.id   AF-A0A2E9NP83-F1
#
_cell.length_a   1.000
_cell.length_b   1.000
_cell.length_c   1.000
_cell.angle_alpha   90.00
_cell.angle_beta   90.00
_cell.angle_gamma   90.00
#
_symmetry.space_group_name_H-M   'P 1'
#
loop_
_entity.id
_entity.type
_entity.pdbx_description
1 polymer ?
#
loop_
_entity_poly.entity_id
_entity_poly.type
_entity_poly.pdbx_seq_one_letter_code
_entity_poly.pdbx_strand_id
1 'polypeptide(L)'
;MTVDGETYASEDDHPPARRIVITGNYFDLFDVSLVRGRTFSSTDTADNLQVAIVSERFVELFYPDEDPVGQRVKLGDDDEPWRTIVGIVPDMHLGGAIGANNPRHEGVYIPLQQNVINFMSLVARTEQNPLGYTATIQSEVNAIDIDLPLYWVRSLEEQYALDTWAFRTFGTLFMAFGFAALALATIGLYESVGGGTTGGCPTAARIPARTRLRLSLSAAPSRL
;
A
#
# COMPACT_ATOMS: atom_id res chain seq x y z
N MET A 1 4.21 -3.24 21.61
CA MET A 1 3.16 -2.46 22.29
C MET A 1 2.41 -3.37 23.22
N THR A 2 2.16 -2.94 24.45
CA THR A 2 1.41 -3.71 25.46
C THR A 2 0.13 -2.96 25.80
N VAL A 3 -0.99 -3.68 25.82
CA VAL A 3 -2.29 -3.21 26.30
C VAL A 3 -2.44 -3.64 27.75
N ASP A 4 -2.96 -2.76 28.63
CA ASP A 4 -3.12 -3.09 30.05
C ASP A 4 -4.06 -4.30 30.21
N GLY A 5 -3.63 -5.30 30.99
CA GLY A 5 -4.34 -6.58 31.15
C GLY A 5 -3.98 -7.70 30.16
N GLU A 6 -3.32 -7.40 29.04
CA GLU A 6 -2.90 -8.40 28.06
C GLU A 6 -1.45 -8.86 28.30
N THR A 7 -1.21 -10.17 28.26
CA THR A 7 0.13 -10.77 28.42
C THR A 7 0.58 -11.37 27.09
N TYR A 8 1.68 -10.88 26.56
CA TYR A 8 2.29 -11.36 25.32
C TYR A 8 3.42 -12.35 25.63
N ALA A 9 3.44 -13.49 24.94
CA ALA A 9 4.41 -14.57 25.23
C ALA A 9 5.80 -14.32 24.62
N SER A 10 5.88 -13.48 23.58
CA SER A 10 7.11 -13.13 22.86
C SER A 10 7.07 -11.67 22.37
N GLU A 11 8.24 -11.07 22.13
CA GLU A 11 8.37 -9.74 21.49
C GLU A 11 7.64 -9.68 20.14
N ASP A 12 7.63 -10.79 19.38
CA ASP A 12 6.96 -10.88 18.07
C ASP A 12 5.42 -10.93 18.17
N ASP A 13 4.86 -11.24 19.35
CA ASP A 13 3.42 -11.29 19.56
C ASP A 13 2.83 -9.91 19.84
N HIS A 14 3.68 -8.89 20.01
CA HIS A 14 3.20 -7.55 20.28
C HIS A 14 2.52 -6.95 19.05
N PRO A 15 1.28 -6.47 19.20
CA PRO A 15 0.53 -5.91 18.10
C PRO A 15 1.24 -4.71 17.47
N PRO A 16 1.37 -4.67 16.14
CA PRO A 16 2.06 -3.60 15.44
C PRO A 16 1.19 -2.34 15.32
N ALA A 17 1.18 -1.50 16.34
CA ALA A 17 0.53 -0.18 16.25
C ALA A 17 1.47 0.89 15.65
N ARG A 18 0.91 1.78 14.83
CA ARG A 18 1.63 2.93 14.31
C ARG A 18 1.67 4.03 15.36
N ARG A 19 2.83 4.23 15.99
CA ARG A 19 3.10 5.39 16.83
C ARG A 19 3.31 6.64 15.98
N ILE A 20 2.57 7.71 16.27
CA ILE A 20 2.73 9.03 15.64
C ILE A 20 2.77 10.08 16.73
N VAL A 21 3.70 11.02 16.59
CA VAL A 21 3.82 12.16 17.49
C VAL A 21 3.25 13.38 16.80
N ILE A 22 2.31 14.05 17.44
CA ILE A 22 1.54 15.15 16.86
C ILE A 22 1.44 16.35 17.80
N THR A 23 1.20 17.53 17.23
CA THR A 23 0.79 18.71 17.98
C THR A 23 -0.71 18.67 18.26
N GLY A 24 -1.19 19.43 19.25
CA GLY A 24 -2.60 19.43 19.63
C GLY A 24 -3.57 19.89 18.53
N ASN A 25 -3.11 20.74 17.60
CA ASN A 25 -3.89 21.22 16.46
C ASN A 25 -3.83 20.30 15.22
N TYR A 26 -3.18 19.14 15.31
CA TYR A 26 -3.00 18.24 14.16
C TYR A 26 -4.33 17.79 13.56
N PHE A 27 -5.28 17.36 14.39
CA PHE A 27 -6.58 16.88 13.89
C PHE A 27 -7.39 18.02 13.24
N ASP A 28 -7.35 19.23 13.81
CA ASP A 28 -7.98 20.41 13.22
C ASP A 28 -7.36 20.75 11.84
N LEU A 29 -6.04 20.64 11.72
CA LEU A 29 -5.31 20.85 10.45
C LEU A 29 -5.66 19.82 9.38
N PHE A 30 -6.20 18.66 9.74
CA PHE A 30 -6.69 17.62 8.83
C PHE A 30 -8.21 17.53 8.76
N ASP A 31 -8.94 18.44 9.41
CA ASP A 31 -10.41 18.42 9.49
C ASP A 31 -10.96 17.10 10.06
N VAL A 32 -10.23 16.52 11.00
CA VAL A 32 -10.58 15.26 11.65
C VAL A 32 -11.34 15.55 12.93
N SER A 33 -12.62 15.20 12.95
CA SER A 33 -13.45 15.28 14.14
C SER A 33 -13.22 14.09 15.07
N LEU A 34 -13.20 14.34 16.36
CA LEU A 34 -13.06 13.31 17.38
C LEU A 34 -14.33 12.46 17.46
N VAL A 35 -14.17 11.13 17.57
CA VAL A 35 -15.28 10.18 17.76
C VAL A 35 -15.72 10.19 19.22
N ARG A 36 -14.77 10.16 20.15
CA ARG A 36 -15.03 10.11 21.60
C ARG A 36 -13.87 10.70 22.41
N GLY A 37 -14.17 11.22 23.60
CA GLY A 37 -13.18 11.69 24.56
C GLY A 37 -12.76 13.14 24.31
N ARG A 38 -11.44 13.42 24.39
CA ARG A 38 -10.86 14.74 24.11
C ARG A 38 -9.61 14.66 23.23
N THR A 39 -9.28 15.78 22.57
CA THR A 39 -7.97 15.98 21.92
C THR A 39 -6.89 16.38 22.93
N PHE A 40 -5.64 16.47 22.47
CA PHE A 40 -4.53 17.00 23.24
C PHE A 40 -4.69 18.50 23.50
N SER A 41 -4.33 18.90 24.70
CA SER A 41 -4.39 20.27 25.19
C SER A 41 -3.00 20.78 25.53
N SER A 42 -2.84 22.09 25.71
CA SER A 42 -1.58 22.68 26.16
C SER A 42 -1.15 22.22 27.56
N THR A 43 -2.06 21.62 28.34
CA THR A 43 -1.75 21.07 29.66
C THR A 43 -1.19 19.65 29.61
N ASP A 44 -1.26 18.96 28.48
CA ASP A 44 -0.71 17.59 28.34
C ASP A 44 0.82 17.65 28.10
N THR A 45 1.56 18.04 29.14
CA THR A 45 3.02 18.19 29.14
C THR A 45 3.72 16.94 29.70
N ALA A 46 5.04 16.85 29.54
CA ALA A 46 5.85 15.73 30.05
C ALA A 46 5.72 15.51 31.57
N ASP A 47 5.49 16.58 32.34
CA ASP A 47 5.35 16.55 33.81
C ASP A 47 3.95 16.08 34.28
N ASN A 48 3.00 15.96 33.35
CA ASN A 48 1.63 15.56 33.63
C ASN A 48 1.37 14.09 33.25
N LEU A 49 0.12 13.66 33.43
CA LEU A 49 -0.30 12.33 33.02
C LEU A 49 0.06 12.09 31.55
N GLN A 50 0.76 10.99 31.30
CA GLN A 50 1.13 10.57 29.96
C GLN A 50 -0.14 10.11 29.22
N VAL A 51 -0.45 10.71 28.07
CA VAL A 51 -1.72 10.49 27.35
C VAL A 51 -1.49 10.02 25.92
N ALA A 52 -2.49 9.34 25.37
CA ALA A 52 -2.53 8.93 23.98
C ALA A 52 -3.95 9.08 23.40
N ILE A 53 -4.03 9.22 22.08
CA ILE A 53 -5.27 9.13 21.31
C ILE A 53 -5.13 7.95 20.36
N VAL A 54 -6.19 7.19 20.14
CA VAL A 54 -6.16 5.97 19.31
C VAL A 54 -7.15 6.06 18.16
N SER A 55 -6.93 5.31 17.09
CA SER A 55 -7.88 5.21 15.98
C SER A 55 -9.06 4.28 16.29
N GLU A 56 -10.17 4.39 15.57
CA GLU A 56 -11.30 3.45 15.67
C GLU A 56 -10.86 2.01 15.44
N ARG A 57 -10.02 1.74 14.42
CA ARG A 57 -9.51 0.40 14.15
C ARG A 57 -8.72 -0.19 15.32
N PHE A 58 -7.98 0.65 16.04
CA PHE A 58 -7.27 0.23 17.24
C PHE A 58 -8.24 -0.28 18.30
N VAL A 59 -9.34 0.44 18.52
CA VAL A 59 -10.37 0.09 19.49
C VAL A 59 -11.05 -1.22 19.11
N GLU A 60 -11.42 -1.40 17.84
CA GLU A 60 -12.03 -2.64 17.36
C GLU A 60 -11.16 -3.88 17.59
N LEU A 61 -9.83 -3.73 17.54
CA LEU A 61 -8.88 -4.84 17.68
C LEU A 61 -8.54 -5.14 19.14
N PHE A 62 -8.34 -4.12 19.96
CA PHE A 62 -7.83 -4.28 21.33
C PHE A 62 -8.89 -4.12 22.42
N TYR A 63 -10.02 -3.49 22.10
CA TYR A 63 -11.11 -3.22 23.04
C TYR A 63 -12.48 -3.43 22.35
N PRO A 64 -12.77 -4.62 21.77
CA PRO A 64 -14.00 -4.85 20.99
C PRO A 64 -15.29 -4.67 21.81
N ASP A 65 -15.23 -4.91 23.12
CA ASP A 65 -16.39 -4.90 24.03
C ASP A 65 -16.20 -3.96 25.24
N GLU A 66 -15.15 -3.14 25.24
CA GLU A 66 -14.80 -2.27 26.37
C GLU A 66 -14.63 -0.81 25.93
N ASP A 67 -14.86 0.15 26.84
CA ASP A 67 -14.54 1.55 26.58
C ASP A 67 -13.02 1.75 26.74
N PRO A 68 -12.29 2.06 25.65
CA PRO A 68 -10.84 2.26 25.73
C PRO A 68 -10.48 3.56 26.45
N VAL A 69 -11.40 4.53 26.58
CA VAL A 69 -11.10 5.82 27.21
C VAL A 69 -10.87 5.62 28.70
N GLY A 70 -9.70 6.05 29.18
CA GLY A 70 -9.24 5.84 30.55
C GLY A 70 -8.36 4.59 30.73
N GLN A 71 -8.33 3.69 29.75
CA GLN A 71 -7.42 2.54 29.74
C GLN A 71 -6.00 2.97 29.39
N ARG A 72 -5.02 2.08 29.62
CA ARG A 72 -3.60 2.39 29.44
C ARG A 72 -2.96 1.50 28.39
N VAL A 73 -2.03 2.09 27.64
CA VAL A 73 -1.23 1.39 26.63
C VAL A 73 0.25 1.76 26.80
N LYS A 74 1.14 0.81 26.54
CA LYS A 74 2.59 1.01 26.57
C LYS A 74 3.17 0.81 25.17
N LEU A 75 3.84 1.84 24.64
CA LEU A 75 4.32 1.87 23.25
C LEU A 75 5.81 1.55 23.15
N GLY A 76 6.19 0.32 23.50
CA GLY A 76 7.56 -0.17 23.39
C GLY A 76 7.90 -1.11 24.55
N ASP A 77 9.18 -1.10 24.91
CA ASP A 77 9.77 -1.95 25.94
C ASP A 77 9.34 -1.53 27.35
N ASP A 78 9.87 -2.22 28.36
CA ASP A 78 9.46 -2.01 29.76
C ASP A 78 9.78 -0.62 30.32
N ASP A 79 10.74 0.09 29.74
CA ASP A 79 11.14 1.43 30.15
C ASP A 79 10.21 2.54 29.59
N GLU A 80 9.32 2.24 28.64
CA GLU A 80 8.38 3.23 28.11
C GLU A 80 7.24 3.52 29.12
N PRO A 81 6.83 4.79 29.28
CA PRO A 81 5.72 5.12 30.15
C PRO A 81 4.41 4.54 29.63
N TRP A 82 3.58 4.08 30.56
CA TRP A 82 2.17 3.82 30.30
C TRP A 82 1.43 5.12 29.96
N ARG A 83 0.62 5.07 28.90
CA ARG A 83 -0.13 6.21 28.37
C ARG A 83 -1.62 5.95 28.51
N THR A 84 -2.34 6.90 29.08
CA THR A 84 -3.79 6.81 29.24
C THR A 84 -4.47 7.25 27.95
N ILE A 85 -5.36 6.42 27.41
CA ILE A 85 -6.15 6.76 26.24
C ILE A 85 -7.19 7.81 26.64
N VAL A 86 -7.12 9.01 26.03
CA VAL A 86 -8.03 10.12 26.35
C VAL A 86 -9.01 10.44 25.23
N GLY A 87 -8.82 9.87 24.04
CA GLY A 87 -9.68 10.11 22.91
C GLY A 87 -9.55 9.07 21.80
N ILE A 88 -10.57 9.06 20.95
CA ILE A 88 -10.70 8.16 19.79
C ILE A 88 -10.96 9.03 18.56
N VAL A 89 -10.19 8.81 17.49
CA VAL A 89 -10.33 9.48 16.19
C VAL A 89 -10.68 8.47 15.09
N PRO A 90 -11.34 8.90 14.00
CA PRO A 90 -11.57 8.02 12.87
C PRO A 90 -10.25 7.56 12.26
N ASP A 91 -10.30 6.45 11.52
CA ASP A 91 -9.11 5.89 10.87
C ASP A 91 -8.52 6.86 9.85
N MET A 92 -7.27 7.26 10.09
CA MET A 92 -6.52 8.08 9.17
C MET A 92 -5.63 7.23 8.28
N HIS A 93 -5.39 7.72 7.06
CA HIS A 93 -4.39 7.13 6.18
C HIS A 93 -2.99 7.53 6.66
N LEU A 94 -2.44 6.71 7.55
CA LEU A 94 -1.13 6.98 8.14
C LEU A 94 0.01 6.51 7.24
N GLY A 95 -0.24 5.63 6.25
CA GLY A 95 0.78 5.01 5.40
C GLY A 95 0.91 5.64 4.02
N GLY A 96 2.14 5.72 3.51
CA GLY A 96 2.36 6.00 2.09
C GLY A 96 1.86 4.85 1.20
N ALA A 97 1.44 5.15 -0.02
CA ALA A 97 0.91 4.29 -1.05
C ALA A 97 1.82 3.11 -1.42
N ILE A 98 3.15 3.22 -1.26
CA ILE A 98 4.07 2.08 -1.47
C ILE A 98 3.95 1.02 -0.36
N GLY A 99 3.23 1.31 0.73
CA GLY A 99 2.89 0.39 1.82
C GLY A 99 1.40 -0.02 1.85
N ALA A 100 0.62 0.25 0.80
CA ALA A 100 -0.83 0.02 0.74
C ALA A 100 -1.29 -1.44 0.98
N ASN A 101 -0.37 -2.41 1.00
CA ASN A 101 -0.65 -3.79 1.42
C ASN A 101 -0.48 -4.04 2.93
N ASN A 102 -0.21 -3.02 3.73
CA ASN A 102 -0.29 -3.11 5.17
C ASN A 102 -1.26 -2.05 5.69
N PRO A 103 -2.56 -2.39 5.82
CA PRO A 103 -3.57 -1.50 6.41
C PRO A 103 -3.31 -1.37 7.92
N ARG A 104 -2.16 -0.79 8.31
CA ARG A 104 -1.85 -0.41 9.69
C ARG A 104 -2.62 0.87 10.00
N HIS A 105 -3.93 0.75 10.07
CA HIS A 105 -4.85 1.81 10.47
C HIS A 105 -4.94 1.93 11.99
N GLU A 106 -4.42 0.98 12.77
CA GLU A 106 -4.17 1.13 14.20
C GLU A 106 -3.12 2.22 14.49
N GLY A 107 -3.59 3.46 14.54
CA GLY A 107 -2.81 4.63 14.90
C GLY A 107 -2.86 4.88 16.40
N VAL A 108 -1.70 5.08 17.01
CA VAL A 108 -1.57 5.63 18.36
C VAL A 108 -0.84 6.96 18.27
N TYR A 109 -1.56 8.02 18.61
CA TYR A 109 -1.09 9.39 18.59
C TYR A 109 -0.61 9.77 19.99
N ILE A 110 0.53 10.45 20.08
CA ILE A 110 1.13 10.97 21.32
C ILE A 110 1.37 12.47 21.15
N PRO A 111 1.16 13.30 22.18
CA PRO A 111 1.50 14.72 22.11
C PRO A 111 3.02 14.92 22.05
N LEU A 112 3.45 15.80 21.15
CA LEU A 112 4.87 16.18 20.99
C LEU A 112 5.51 16.65 22.30
N GLN A 113 4.75 17.31 23.17
CA GLN A 113 5.22 17.81 24.47
C GLN A 113 5.61 16.69 25.44
N GLN A 114 5.14 15.45 25.22
CA GLN A 114 5.47 14.29 26.06
C GLN A 114 6.48 13.35 25.41
N ASN A 115 6.84 13.60 24.15
CA ASN A 115 7.73 12.73 23.40
C ASN A 115 8.56 13.54 22.41
N VAL A 116 9.79 13.84 22.81
CA VAL A 116 10.73 14.60 21.99
C VAL A 116 11.24 13.71 20.86
N ILE A 117 10.99 14.14 19.62
CA ILE A 117 11.44 13.46 18.40
C ILE A 117 12.55 14.26 17.72
N ASN A 118 13.51 13.55 17.13
CA ASN A 118 14.64 14.18 16.41
C ASN A 118 14.30 14.56 14.96
N PHE A 119 13.19 14.05 14.43
CA PHE A 119 12.71 14.34 13.09
C PHE A 119 11.25 14.76 13.17
N MET A 120 10.93 15.93 12.61
CA MET A 120 9.60 16.50 12.61
C MET A 120 9.23 16.98 11.22
N SER A 121 7.97 16.78 10.84
CA SER A 121 7.41 17.37 9.63
C SER A 121 6.45 18.49 10.02
N LEU A 122 6.61 19.65 9.40
CA LEU A 122 5.70 20.76 9.57
C LEU A 122 4.59 20.66 8.52
N VAL A 123 3.33 20.71 8.98
CA VAL A 123 2.17 20.76 8.11
C VAL A 123 1.51 22.11 8.27
N ALA A 124 1.25 22.78 7.16
CA ALA A 124 0.55 24.05 7.12
C ALA A 124 -0.63 23.95 6.15
N ARG A 125 -1.78 24.51 6.55
CA ARG A 125 -2.97 24.61 5.71
C ARG A 125 -3.09 26.06 5.23
N THR A 126 -3.30 26.25 3.93
CA THR A 126 -3.49 27.56 3.28
C THR A 126 -4.58 27.46 2.22
N GLU A 127 -5.32 28.55 2.02
CA GLU A 127 -6.36 28.66 0.99
C GLU A 127 -5.80 28.98 -0.40
N GLN A 128 -4.57 29.51 -0.46
CA GLN A 128 -3.90 29.93 -1.69
C GLN A 128 -2.85 28.89 -2.13
N ASN A 129 -2.13 29.17 -3.22
CA ASN A 129 -1.08 28.28 -3.72
C ASN A 129 -0.06 27.98 -2.61
N PRO A 130 0.05 26.71 -2.15
CA PRO A 130 0.86 26.36 -1.00
C PRO A 130 2.35 26.58 -1.23
N LEU A 131 2.82 26.43 -2.47
CA LEU A 131 4.24 26.63 -2.82
C LEU A 131 4.60 28.12 -2.90
N GLY A 132 3.62 29.02 -2.97
CA GLY A 132 3.84 30.47 -2.95
C GLY A 132 4.34 30.99 -1.59
N TYR A 133 4.08 30.25 -0.51
CA TYR A 133 4.48 30.61 0.86
C TYR A 133 5.79 29.97 1.30
N THR A 134 6.39 29.09 0.50
CA THR A 134 7.61 28.37 0.85
C THR A 134 8.74 29.31 1.25
N ALA A 135 8.96 30.40 0.50
CA ALA A 135 10.03 31.36 0.80
C ALA A 135 9.82 32.08 2.13
N THR A 136 8.58 32.43 2.46
CA THR A 136 8.22 33.07 3.74
C THR A 136 8.37 32.09 4.90
N ILE A 137 7.89 30.86 4.76
CA ILE A 137 8.07 29.82 5.79
C ILE A 137 9.55 29.55 6.01
N GLN A 138 10.34 29.47 4.94
CA GLN A 138 11.78 29.27 5.01
C GLN A 138 12.50 30.43 5.72
N SER A 139 12.12 31.68 5.46
CA SER A 139 12.72 32.82 6.17
C SER A 139 12.39 32.80 7.67
N GLU A 140 11.17 32.42 8.05
CA GLU A 140 10.78 32.34 9.46
C GLU A 140 11.48 31.18 10.18
N VAL A 141 11.61 30.01 9.55
CA VAL A 141 12.34 28.87 10.11
C VAL A 141 13.82 29.21 10.27
N ASN A 142 14.44 29.82 9.26
CA ASN A 142 15.83 30.26 9.33
C ASN A 142 16.06 31.34 10.40
N ALA A 143 15.03 32.14 10.75
CA ALA A 143 15.12 33.13 11.82
C ALA A 143 15.11 32.49 13.21
N ILE A 144 14.52 31.31 13.36
CA ILE A 144 14.57 30.51 14.59
C ILE A 144 15.93 29.82 14.69
N ASP A 145 16.31 29.07 13.65
CA ASP A 145 17.57 28.35 13.59
C ASP A 145 18.01 28.15 12.13
N ILE A 146 19.20 28.68 11.80
CA ILE A 146 19.76 28.61 10.44
C ILE A 146 20.26 27.20 10.08
N ASP A 147 20.53 26.37 11.09
CA ASP A 147 20.97 24.99 10.93
C ASP A 147 19.78 24.02 10.83
N LEU A 148 18.54 24.52 10.75
CA LEU A 148 17.33 23.72 10.51
C LEU A 148 16.96 23.69 9.02
N PRO A 149 17.48 22.74 8.23
CA PRO A 149 17.15 22.66 6.82
C PRO A 149 15.70 22.24 6.60
N LEU A 150 14.96 23.03 5.81
CA LEU A 150 13.67 22.63 5.28
C LEU A 150 13.88 21.70 4.08
N TYR A 151 13.62 20.41 4.28
CA TYR A 151 13.62 19.40 3.23
C TYR A 151 12.20 19.02 2.83
N TRP A 152 12.02 18.59 1.58
CA TRP A 152 10.77 18.03 1.04
C TRP A 152 9.53 18.93 1.19
N VAL A 153 9.68 20.23 0.94
CA VAL A 153 8.52 21.14 0.83
C VAL A 153 7.70 20.72 -0.39
N ARG A 154 6.50 20.18 -0.15
CA ARG A 154 5.60 19.67 -1.18
C ARG A 154 4.16 19.93 -0.78
N SER A 155 3.28 20.04 -1.78
CA SER A 155 1.84 19.96 -1.53
C SER A 155 1.42 18.51 -1.25
N LEU A 156 0.29 18.33 -0.55
CA LEU A 156 -0.29 16.99 -0.38
C LEU A 156 -0.57 16.32 -1.74
N GLU A 157 -0.99 17.09 -2.75
CA GLU A 157 -1.22 16.59 -4.10
C GLU A 157 0.05 16.03 -4.75
N GLU A 158 1.17 16.75 -4.64
CA GLU A 158 2.47 16.28 -5.15
C GLU A 158 2.93 15.03 -4.41
N GLN A 159 2.73 14.98 -3.09
CA GLN A 159 3.05 13.81 -2.29
C GLN A 159 2.22 12.58 -2.72
N TYR A 160 0.91 12.73 -2.97
CA TYR A 160 0.07 11.64 -3.49
C TYR A 160 0.49 11.19 -4.89
N ALA A 161 0.88 12.13 -5.76
CA ALA A 161 1.36 11.82 -7.10
C ALA A 161 2.67 11.02 -7.07
N LEU A 162 3.60 11.38 -6.18
CA LEU A 162 4.84 10.66 -5.93
C LEU A 162 4.63 9.28 -5.33
N ASP A 163 3.53 9.08 -4.61
CA ASP A 163 3.21 7.78 -4.03
C ASP A 163 2.59 6.84 -5.08
N THR A 164 1.79 7.40 -5.99
CA THR A 164 1.05 6.65 -7.02
C THR A 164 1.84 6.47 -8.34
N TRP A 165 3.03 7.07 -8.44
CA TRP A 165 3.84 7.11 -9.67
C TRP A 165 4.14 5.72 -10.24
N ALA A 166 4.40 4.73 -9.37
CA ALA A 166 4.72 3.37 -9.74
C ALA A 166 3.52 2.69 -10.43
N PHE A 167 2.32 2.83 -9.87
CA PHE A 167 1.09 2.29 -10.45
C PHE A 167 0.85 2.83 -11.86
N ARG A 168 1.07 4.13 -12.08
CA ARG A 168 0.90 4.75 -13.40
C ARG A 168 1.94 4.25 -14.40
N THR A 169 3.20 4.13 -13.97
CA THR A 169 4.31 3.69 -14.83
C THR A 169 4.15 2.22 -15.22
N PHE A 170 3.95 1.34 -14.24
CA PHE A 170 3.72 -0.08 -14.49
C PHE A 170 2.42 -0.33 -15.25
N GLY A 171 1.33 0.38 -14.91
CA GLY A 171 0.06 0.28 -15.63
C GLY A 171 0.19 0.63 -17.11
N THR A 172 0.96 1.67 -17.44
CA THR A 172 1.23 2.06 -18.83
C THR A 172 2.04 0.98 -19.55
N LEU A 173 3.06 0.41 -18.90
CA LEU A 173 3.88 -0.67 -19.47
C LEU A 173 3.07 -1.96 -19.70
N PHE A 174 2.24 -2.36 -18.73
CA PHE A 174 1.33 -3.49 -18.86
C PHE A 174 0.29 -3.28 -19.95
N MET A 175 -0.26 -2.07 -20.09
CA MET A 175 -1.13 -1.72 -21.22
C MET A 175 -0.39 -1.89 -22.55
N ALA A 176 0.85 -1.39 -22.66
CA ALA A 176 1.63 -1.53 -23.88
C ALA A 176 1.89 -3.00 -24.26
N PHE A 177 2.29 -3.83 -23.29
CA PHE A 177 2.46 -5.28 -23.52
C PHE A 177 1.14 -5.99 -23.81
N GLY A 178 0.05 -5.60 -23.15
CA GLY A 178 -1.29 -6.11 -23.41
C GLY A 178 -1.75 -5.83 -24.85
N PHE A 179 -1.56 -4.60 -25.33
CA PHE A 179 -1.84 -4.24 -26.72
C PHE A 179 -0.95 -5.01 -27.71
N ALA A 180 0.34 -5.17 -27.41
CA ALA A 180 1.25 -5.95 -28.24
C ALA A 180 0.83 -7.43 -28.31
N ALA A 181 0.49 -8.04 -27.19
CA ALA A 181 0.00 -9.42 -27.12
C ALA A 181 -1.33 -9.59 -27.87
N LEU A 182 -2.25 -8.62 -27.75
CA LEU A 182 -3.52 -8.61 -28.47
C LEU A 182 -3.32 -8.50 -29.99
N ALA A 183 -2.37 -7.66 -30.43
CA ALA A 183 -2.00 -7.56 -31.84
C ALA A 183 -1.39 -8.87 -32.37
N LEU A 184 -0.51 -9.52 -31.60
CA LEU A 184 0.06 -10.81 -31.98
C LEU A 184 -0.99 -11.93 -32.02
N ALA A 185 -1.93 -11.95 -31.07
CA ALA A 185 -3.02 -12.93 -31.04
C ALA A 185 -3.96 -12.77 -32.25
N THR A 186 -4.31 -11.54 -32.61
CA THR A 186 -5.16 -11.28 -33.78
C THR A 186 -4.48 -11.71 -35.08
N ILE A 187 -3.18 -11.43 -35.24
CA ILE A 187 -2.40 -11.92 -36.40
C ILE A 187 -2.40 -13.45 -36.46
N GLY A 188 -2.14 -14.13 -35.34
CA GLY A 188 -2.15 -15.60 -35.29
C GLY A 188 -3.53 -16.21 -35.61
N LEU A 189 -4.62 -15.55 -35.22
CA LEU A 189 -5.98 -15.97 -35.58
C LEU A 189 -6.24 -15.83 -37.09
N TYR A 190 -5.77 -14.76 -37.73
CA TYR A 190 -5.90 -14.60 -39.18
C TYR A 190 -5.15 -15.71 -39.94
N GLU A 191 -3.96 -16.12 -39.49
CA GLU A 191 -3.23 -17.22 -40.12
C GLU A 191 -3.91 -18.59 -39.90
N SER A 192 -4.42 -18.85 -38.70
CA SER A 192 -5.12 -20.11 -38.38
C SER A 192 -6.41 -20.28 -39.19
N VAL A 193 -7.21 -19.21 -39.31
CA VAL A 193 -8.45 -19.23 -40.09
C VAL A 193 -8.17 -19.27 -41.60
N GLY A 194 -7.12 -18.61 -42.06
CA GLY A 194 -6.71 -18.61 -43.48
C GLY A 194 -6.06 -19.92 -43.94
N GLY A 195 -5.29 -20.59 -43.08
CA GLY A 195 -4.59 -21.84 -43.40
C GLY A 195 -5.47 -23.10 -43.36
N GLY A 196 -6.64 -23.03 -42.70
CA GLY A 196 -7.48 -24.20 -42.42
C GLY A 196 -8.38 -24.71 -43.55
N THR A 197 -8.49 -24.01 -44.69
CA THR A 197 -9.46 -24.41 -45.74
C THR A 197 -8.85 -24.76 -47.09
N THR A 198 -7.53 -24.67 -47.26
CA THR A 198 -6.88 -25.23 -48.47
C THR A 198 -6.35 -26.61 -48.15
N GLY A 199 -7.27 -27.55 -47.91
CA GLY A 199 -7.01 -28.98 -47.92
C GLY A 199 -6.55 -29.40 -49.32
N GLY A 200 -5.28 -29.16 -49.61
CA GLY A 200 -4.57 -29.76 -50.72
C GLY A 200 -4.55 -31.26 -50.50
N CYS A 201 -5.36 -31.96 -51.27
CA CYS A 201 -5.29 -33.41 -51.45
C CYS A 201 -3.81 -33.83 -51.55
N PRO A 202 -3.32 -34.80 -50.75
CA PRO A 202 -1.95 -35.28 -50.87
C PRO A 202 -1.79 -35.90 -52.26
N THR A 203 -1.12 -35.18 -53.16
CA THR A 203 -0.76 -35.64 -54.49
C THR A 203 0.11 -36.88 -54.31
N ALA A 204 -0.45 -38.03 -54.71
CA ALA A 204 0.19 -39.33 -54.63
C ALA A 204 1.62 -39.30 -55.17
N ALA A 205 2.58 -39.66 -54.32
CA ALA A 205 3.96 -39.87 -54.69
C ALA A 205 4.05 -40.87 -55.85
N ARG A 206 4.73 -40.46 -56.94
CA ARG A 206 5.08 -41.34 -58.06
C ARG A 206 5.90 -42.53 -57.54
N ILE A 207 5.29 -43.71 -57.60
CA ILE A 207 5.99 -44.98 -57.49
C ILE A 207 6.76 -45.20 -58.80
N PRO A 208 8.11 -45.31 -58.81
CA PRO A 208 8.84 -45.65 -60.02
C PRO A 208 8.51 -47.08 -60.47
N ALA A 209 8.27 -47.22 -61.76
CA ALA A 209 7.84 -48.44 -62.44
C ALA A 209 8.77 -49.63 -62.12
N ARG A 210 8.23 -50.62 -61.41
CA ARG A 210 8.83 -51.96 -61.34
C ARG A 210 8.49 -52.72 -62.62
N THR A 211 9.55 -53.19 -63.27
CA THR A 211 9.60 -54.10 -64.41
C THR A 211 8.53 -55.18 -64.35
N ARG A 212 7.64 -55.20 -65.35
CA ARG A 212 6.66 -56.27 -65.56
C ARG A 212 7.38 -57.54 -66.00
N LEU A 213 7.46 -58.56 -65.13
CA LEU A 213 7.60 -59.93 -65.59
C LEU A 213 6.19 -60.53 -65.75
N ARG A 214 5.79 -60.76 -67.00
CA ARG A 214 4.70 -61.66 -67.38
C ARG A 214 5.24 -63.08 -67.28
N LEU A 215 4.64 -63.94 -66.46
CA LEU A 215 4.64 -65.37 -66.74
C LEU A 215 3.25 -65.93 -66.47
N SER A 216 2.76 -66.60 -67.50
CA SER A 216 1.40 -67.06 -67.72
C SER A 216 1.02 -68.21 -66.82
N LEU A 217 -0.23 -68.15 -66.36
CA LEU A 217 -1.03 -69.20 -65.77
C LEU A 217 -1.04 -70.47 -66.65
N SER A 218 -0.87 -71.65 -66.05
CA SER A 218 -1.48 -72.88 -66.56
C SER A 218 -2.19 -73.56 -65.40
N ALA A 219 -3.51 -73.67 -65.53
CA ALA A 219 -4.39 -74.33 -64.58
C ALA A 219 -4.38 -75.85 -64.82
N ALA A 220 -4.50 -76.63 -63.75
CA ALA A 220 -5.04 -77.98 -63.81
C ALA A 220 -5.97 -78.18 -62.61
N PRO A 221 -7.21 -78.66 -62.82
CA PRO A 221 -8.20 -78.79 -61.76
C PRO A 221 -8.24 -80.20 -61.15
N SER A 222 -8.95 -80.28 -60.03
CA SER A 222 -9.80 -81.38 -59.57
C SER A 222 -9.27 -82.39 -58.53
N ARG A 223 -9.87 -82.23 -57.33
CA ARG A 223 -10.65 -83.20 -56.52
C ARG A 223 -9.96 -84.39 -55.82
N LEU A 224 -10.40 -84.49 -54.55
CA LEU A 224 -10.46 -85.61 -53.60
C LEU A 224 -9.17 -85.95 -52.86
#